data_AF-A0A1B0CTH0-F1
#
_entry.id   AF-A0A1B0CTH0-F1
#
_cell.length_a   1.000
_cell.length_b   1.000
_cell.length_c   1.000
_cell.angle_alpha   90.00
_cell.angle_beta   90.00
_cell.angle_gamma   90.00
#
_symmetry.space_group_name_H-M   'P 1'
#
loop_
_entity.id
_entity.type
_entity.pdbx_description
1 polymer ?
#
loop_
_entity_poly.entity_id
_entity_poly.type
_entity_poly.pdbx_seq_one_letter_code
_entity_poly.pdbx_strand_id
1 'polypeptide(L)'
;MTVDTNAYNCDDAHAYMPNLELRNLLVYSLRRNDIWTFTHPFMQPDMANANYVLDGLKFGFPDGIFSVALSPNVNNRIAFFHPLASLQEFSVPTRVLKDKSLSPDKYAPGDFKDLGVRGRQAQSATHDIDQRGVLYYTEIQTNSIKCWNTQTALKPENVGTVYEDAETLTYPNDLEIDPVGDIWAMSNRLPIFIYRGLNPDEYNFHIVRGRGDYAIQNTVCNVPDPDAITLVFLLSFLLGTSCAGELKEIFKWKQVYYEGIPPEITGYDNYNNVPMGVTHHKGRLFVAIPRRAPNVLSTLNVISMSEAKSTESPLLRPYPSLEMNRLDSSLPKEERFTSIYRMRMDTCERLWFVDTGRHVTNDGSMKGHPSVVYAIDTTTDTVAERFVYPSNVMDANGASISVAVDIPNDKDCGGAFVYIPNLSDGKIFVFSLREKKMHNFFHMNPYQGDYYVAGIHFQWPDGIFSIALSGQDCRGYRTAYFHPMSSFEEFSVSTEVLRNESLSMRPHQGDDFKRIGERGDGSQSGSHYYDNSTGVIFFAEVGRNGIGCWNTVKPLMPMNMGTVMQDEKRFIYPADLNVDTSGNLWVITNTMPRWFYETLDTNEYNFRVWSAPTKEAIRGTVCEL
;
A
#
# COMPACT_ATOMS: atom_id res chain seq x y z
N MET A 1 5.11 -27.97 -7.02
CA MET A 1 3.88 -28.62 -6.49
C MET A 1 4.31 -29.40 -5.26
N THR A 2 3.50 -29.44 -4.20
CA THR A 2 3.78 -30.30 -3.05
C THR A 2 2.58 -31.17 -2.70
N VAL A 3 2.83 -32.34 -2.12
CA VAL A 3 1.80 -33.36 -1.83
C VAL A 3 1.73 -33.58 -0.32
N ASP A 4 0.55 -33.36 0.24
CA ASP A 4 0.22 -33.64 1.63
C ASP A 4 -0.49 -34.98 1.74
N THR A 5 0.23 -35.97 2.25
CA THR A 5 -0.31 -37.30 2.56
C THR A 5 -0.65 -37.41 4.04
N ASN A 6 -1.80 -38.01 4.34
CA ASN A 6 -2.13 -38.41 5.70
C ASN A 6 -1.24 -39.60 6.11
N ALA A 7 -0.58 -39.48 7.27
CA ALA A 7 0.32 -40.51 7.80
C ALA A 7 -0.32 -41.90 7.98
N TYR A 8 -1.65 -41.98 8.04
CA TYR A 8 -2.38 -43.22 8.25
C TYR A 8 -3.17 -43.69 7.02
N ASN A 9 -3.29 -42.87 5.97
CA ASN A 9 -4.05 -43.21 4.77
C ASN A 9 -3.55 -42.45 3.51
N CYS A 10 -2.81 -43.14 2.65
CA CYS A 10 -2.31 -42.57 1.40
C CYS A 10 -3.41 -42.25 0.37
N ASP A 11 -4.62 -42.79 0.52
CA ASP A 11 -5.76 -42.49 -0.36
C ASP A 11 -6.41 -41.13 -0.03
N ASP A 12 -6.03 -40.50 1.09
CA ASP A 12 -6.49 -39.17 1.52
C ASP A 12 -5.36 -38.13 1.36
N ALA A 13 -4.89 -37.98 0.12
CA ALA A 13 -3.84 -37.03 -0.24
C ALA A 13 -4.41 -35.73 -0.83
N HIS A 14 -3.71 -34.63 -0.57
CA HIS A 14 -3.99 -33.33 -1.20
C HIS A 14 -2.75 -32.84 -1.94
N ALA A 15 -2.91 -32.29 -3.14
CA ALA A 15 -1.82 -31.65 -3.87
C ALA A 15 -2.04 -30.14 -3.91
N TYR A 16 -0.98 -29.39 -3.59
CA TYR A 16 -0.94 -27.93 -3.63
C TYR A 16 -0.10 -27.50 -4.82
N MET A 17 -0.74 -26.81 -5.76
CA MET A 17 -0.17 -26.47 -7.05
C MET A 17 -0.25 -24.96 -7.26
N PRO A 18 0.88 -24.24 -7.13
CA PRO A 18 0.98 -22.84 -7.51
C PRO A 18 0.58 -22.65 -8.97
N ASN A 19 -0.29 -21.67 -9.24
CA ASN A 19 -0.61 -21.24 -10.59
C ASN A 19 0.03 -19.88 -10.86
N LEU A 20 1.07 -19.90 -11.67
CA LEU A 20 1.84 -18.71 -12.02
C LEU A 20 1.00 -17.70 -12.80
N GLU A 21 0.15 -18.17 -13.72
CA GLU A 21 -0.60 -17.34 -14.64
C GLU A 21 -1.79 -16.67 -13.96
N LEU A 22 -2.58 -17.44 -13.19
CA LEU A 22 -3.74 -16.92 -12.45
C LEU A 22 -3.39 -16.43 -11.04
N ARG A 23 -2.14 -16.63 -10.60
CA ARG A 23 -1.60 -16.16 -9.32
C ARG A 23 -2.45 -16.61 -8.13
N ASN A 24 -2.85 -17.88 -8.19
CA ASN A 24 -3.70 -18.53 -7.21
C ASN A 24 -3.12 -19.89 -6.84
N LEU A 25 -3.58 -20.46 -5.73
CA LEU A 25 -3.15 -21.78 -5.29
C LEU A 25 -4.24 -22.80 -5.60
N LEU A 26 -3.95 -23.80 -6.44
CA LEU A 26 -4.85 -24.92 -6.66
C LEU A 26 -4.66 -25.96 -5.56
N VAL A 27 -5.77 -26.50 -5.09
CA VAL A 27 -5.84 -27.61 -4.14
C VAL A 27 -6.60 -28.74 -4.80
N TYR A 28 -5.92 -29.85 -5.06
CA TYR A 28 -6.55 -31.08 -5.51
C TYR A 28 -6.69 -32.06 -4.34
N SER A 29 -7.84 -32.71 -4.21
CA SER A 29 -8.08 -33.77 -3.24
C SER A 29 -8.25 -35.10 -3.96
N LEU A 30 -7.37 -36.06 -3.68
CA LEU A 30 -7.42 -37.40 -4.27
C LEU A 30 -8.71 -38.12 -3.88
N ARG A 31 -9.04 -38.08 -2.58
CA ARG A 31 -10.23 -38.74 -2.03
C ARG A 31 -11.54 -38.23 -2.62
N ARG A 32 -11.63 -36.92 -2.87
CA ARG A 32 -12.82 -36.29 -3.48
C ARG A 32 -12.78 -36.31 -5.00
N ASN A 33 -11.61 -36.58 -5.58
CA ASN A 33 -11.30 -36.39 -6.99
C ASN A 33 -11.79 -35.02 -7.51
N ASP A 34 -11.45 -33.96 -6.77
CA ASP A 34 -12.00 -32.61 -6.93
C ASP A 34 -10.89 -31.58 -6.75
N ILE A 35 -11.06 -30.42 -7.37
CA ILE A 35 -10.08 -29.32 -7.37
C ILE A 35 -10.77 -27.99 -7.07
N TRP A 36 -10.10 -27.14 -6.29
CA TRP A 36 -10.53 -25.77 -6.00
C TRP A 36 -9.34 -24.83 -5.87
N THR A 37 -9.59 -23.53 -5.82
CA THR A 37 -8.55 -22.49 -5.82
C THR A 37 -8.65 -21.60 -4.60
N PHE A 38 -7.51 -21.11 -4.11
CA PHE A 38 -7.43 -19.99 -3.17
C PHE A 38 -6.73 -18.81 -3.81
N THR A 39 -7.23 -17.62 -3.54
CA THR A 39 -6.62 -16.35 -3.98
C THR A 39 -6.30 -15.52 -2.76
N HIS A 40 -5.06 -15.04 -2.64
CA HIS A 40 -4.65 -14.13 -1.58
C HIS A 40 -3.68 -13.08 -2.16
N PRO A 41 -3.65 -11.81 -1.68
CA PRO A 41 -2.66 -10.82 -2.10
C PRO A 41 -1.19 -11.31 -2.00
N PHE A 42 -0.88 -12.14 -1.01
CA PHE A 42 0.43 -12.80 -0.83
C PHE A 42 0.85 -13.71 -1.99
N MET A 43 -0.07 -14.09 -2.88
CA MET A 43 0.22 -14.89 -4.07
C MET A 43 0.61 -14.04 -5.28
N GLN A 44 0.54 -12.70 -5.16
CA GLN A 44 0.83 -11.77 -6.24
C GLN A 44 2.33 -11.41 -6.27
N PRO A 45 2.91 -11.17 -7.45
CA PRO A 45 4.29 -10.70 -7.58
C PRO A 45 4.46 -9.30 -6.99
N ASP A 46 5.62 -9.07 -6.38
CA ASP A 46 6.19 -7.76 -6.05
C ASP A 46 6.97 -7.23 -7.23
N MET A 47 6.34 -6.29 -7.92
CA MET A 47 6.93 -5.65 -9.09
C MET A 47 8.21 -4.87 -8.76
N ALA A 48 8.41 -4.43 -7.50
CA ALA A 48 9.68 -3.83 -7.08
C ALA A 48 10.82 -4.86 -7.07
N ASN A 49 10.48 -6.14 -6.88
CA ASN A 49 11.41 -7.26 -6.84
C ASN A 49 11.30 -8.17 -8.07
N ALA A 50 10.58 -7.75 -9.12
CA ALA A 50 10.42 -8.49 -10.37
C ALA A 50 11.61 -8.35 -11.32
N ASN A 51 12.62 -7.54 -10.98
CA ASN A 51 13.83 -7.36 -11.76
C ASN A 51 15.00 -8.14 -11.15
N TYR A 52 15.77 -8.80 -12.01
CA TYR A 52 16.86 -9.69 -11.65
C TYR A 52 18.14 -9.26 -12.35
N VAL A 53 19.26 -9.53 -11.70
CA VAL A 53 20.60 -9.42 -12.30
C VAL A 53 21.30 -10.75 -12.11
N LEU A 54 21.65 -11.42 -13.21
CA LEU A 54 22.38 -12.68 -13.23
C LEU A 54 23.53 -12.57 -14.23
N ASP A 55 24.78 -12.65 -13.79
CA ASP A 55 25.98 -12.54 -14.66
C ASP A 55 25.95 -11.32 -15.60
N GLY A 56 25.56 -10.17 -15.03
CA GLY A 56 25.40 -8.91 -15.75
C GLY A 56 24.24 -8.87 -16.75
N LEU A 57 23.45 -9.94 -16.87
CA LEU A 57 22.18 -9.96 -17.59
C LEU A 57 21.09 -9.37 -16.69
N LYS A 58 20.43 -8.32 -17.16
CA LYS A 58 19.23 -7.75 -16.52
C LYS A 58 17.99 -8.30 -17.21
N PHE A 59 17.06 -8.86 -16.43
CA PHE A 59 15.78 -9.39 -16.94
C PHE A 59 14.68 -9.22 -15.89
N GLY A 60 13.43 -9.36 -16.30
CA GLY A 60 12.28 -9.18 -15.41
C GLY A 60 11.28 -10.32 -15.51
N PHE A 61 11.03 -11.01 -14.39
CA PHE A 61 10.05 -12.08 -14.24
C PHE A 61 9.07 -11.72 -13.11
N PRO A 62 7.92 -11.11 -13.44
CA PRO A 62 6.90 -10.70 -12.47
C PRO A 62 5.99 -11.88 -12.10
N ASP A 63 6.57 -13.02 -11.74
CA ASP A 63 5.80 -14.23 -11.49
C ASP A 63 5.27 -14.26 -10.05
N GLY A 64 3.99 -14.63 -9.91
CA GLY A 64 3.28 -14.78 -8.65
C GLY A 64 3.71 -16.02 -7.87
N ILE A 65 2.82 -16.54 -7.02
CA ILE A 65 3.06 -17.75 -6.20
C ILE A 65 3.77 -18.84 -7.02
N PHE A 66 4.95 -19.24 -6.56
CA PHE A 66 5.85 -20.09 -7.33
C PHE A 66 6.15 -21.41 -6.62
N SER A 67 6.36 -21.36 -5.31
CA SER A 67 6.69 -22.52 -4.49
C SER A 67 5.80 -22.63 -3.26
N VAL A 68 5.52 -23.88 -2.86
CA VAL A 68 4.81 -24.22 -1.62
C VAL A 68 5.52 -25.42 -0.99
N ALA A 69 5.87 -25.31 0.29
CA ALA A 69 6.40 -26.42 1.09
C ALA A 69 5.56 -26.65 2.35
N LEU A 70 5.71 -27.82 2.96
CA LEU A 70 4.89 -28.23 4.08
C LEU A 70 5.74 -28.48 5.33
N SER A 71 5.28 -27.96 6.47
CA SER A 71 5.86 -28.32 7.77
C SER A 71 5.80 -29.84 8.01
N PRO A 72 6.71 -30.42 8.81
CA PRO A 72 6.77 -31.87 9.06
C PRO A 72 5.58 -32.44 9.86
N ASN A 73 4.85 -31.61 10.63
CA ASN A 73 3.73 -32.09 11.45
C ASN A 73 2.50 -32.49 10.62
N VAL A 74 2.40 -33.78 10.30
CA VAL A 74 1.35 -34.40 9.47
C VAL A 74 -0.10 -34.15 9.93
N ASN A 75 -0.35 -33.88 11.21
CA ASN A 75 -1.72 -33.71 11.73
C ASN A 75 -2.22 -32.26 11.61
N ASN A 76 -1.32 -31.29 11.61
CA ASN A 76 -1.67 -29.86 11.53
C ASN A 76 -0.57 -29.12 10.75
N ARG A 77 -0.44 -29.45 9.46
CA ARG A 77 0.60 -28.88 8.62
C ARG A 77 0.35 -27.40 8.36
N ILE A 78 1.44 -26.66 8.30
CA ILE A 78 1.51 -25.31 7.76
C ILE A 78 2.07 -25.43 6.35
N ALA A 79 1.39 -24.81 5.39
CA ALA A 79 1.93 -24.60 4.05
C ALA A 79 2.66 -23.26 4.03
N PHE A 80 3.95 -23.29 3.75
CA PHE A 80 4.79 -22.12 3.48
C PHE A 80 4.77 -21.86 1.99
N PHE A 81 4.70 -20.60 1.57
CA PHE A 81 4.65 -20.26 0.15
C PHE A 81 5.17 -18.85 -0.12
N HIS A 82 5.61 -18.62 -1.35
CA HIS A 82 6.00 -17.30 -1.82
C HIS A 82 5.83 -17.11 -3.33
N PRO A 83 5.66 -15.85 -3.80
CA PRO A 83 5.89 -15.46 -5.18
C PRO A 83 7.37 -15.51 -5.56
N LEU A 84 7.67 -15.73 -6.85
CA LEU A 84 9.05 -15.65 -7.38
C LEU A 84 9.59 -14.22 -7.24
N ALA A 85 8.79 -13.25 -7.71
CA ALA A 85 9.08 -11.84 -7.56
C ALA A 85 8.70 -11.39 -6.15
N SER A 86 9.37 -11.86 -5.10
CA SER A 86 9.14 -11.41 -3.74
C SER A 86 10.34 -11.74 -2.85
N LEU A 87 10.52 -10.94 -1.79
CA LEU A 87 11.49 -11.21 -0.72
C LEU A 87 10.82 -11.82 0.52
N GLN A 88 9.50 -11.89 0.54
CA GLN A 88 8.69 -12.32 1.69
C GLN A 88 8.36 -13.81 1.63
N GLU A 89 8.25 -14.42 2.80
CA GLU A 89 7.72 -15.77 2.99
C GLU A 89 6.36 -15.69 3.67
N PHE A 90 5.41 -16.50 3.22
CA PHE A 90 4.07 -16.52 3.77
C PHE A 90 3.70 -17.91 4.27
N SER A 91 2.66 -17.98 5.10
CA SER A 91 2.12 -19.27 5.51
C SER A 91 0.60 -19.31 5.59
N VAL A 92 0.06 -20.52 5.48
CA VAL A 92 -1.36 -20.82 5.71
C VAL A 92 -1.51 -22.23 6.28
N PRO A 93 -2.36 -22.45 7.30
CA PRO A 93 -2.66 -23.80 7.78
C PRO A 93 -3.32 -24.66 6.69
N THR A 94 -2.87 -25.89 6.48
CA THR A 94 -3.46 -26.78 5.46
C THR A 94 -4.91 -27.12 5.75
N ARG A 95 -5.38 -27.03 7.01
CA ARG A 95 -6.80 -27.14 7.37
C ARG A 95 -7.68 -26.13 6.63
N VAL A 96 -7.16 -24.93 6.36
CA VAL A 96 -7.87 -23.87 5.61
C VAL A 96 -7.94 -24.28 4.14
N LEU A 97 -6.80 -24.69 3.57
CA LEU A 97 -6.70 -25.10 2.17
C LEU A 97 -7.54 -26.35 1.86
N LYS A 98 -7.70 -27.27 2.81
CA LYS A 98 -8.49 -28.51 2.67
C LYS A 98 -10.01 -28.28 2.73
N ASP A 99 -10.44 -27.15 3.29
CA ASP A 99 -11.86 -26.78 3.36
C ASP A 99 -12.29 -26.00 2.12
N LYS A 100 -12.89 -26.73 1.17
CA LYS A 100 -13.43 -26.15 -0.08
C LYS A 100 -14.46 -25.05 0.17
N SER A 101 -15.16 -25.04 1.31
CA SER A 101 -16.18 -24.01 1.59
C SER A 101 -15.56 -22.63 1.80
N LEU A 102 -14.27 -22.56 2.14
CA LEU A 102 -13.50 -21.32 2.31
C LEU A 102 -12.96 -20.77 0.97
N SER A 103 -13.10 -21.51 -0.13
CA SER A 103 -12.65 -21.09 -1.45
C SER A 103 -13.59 -20.03 -2.07
N PRO A 104 -13.06 -19.07 -2.85
CA PRO A 104 -11.63 -18.80 -3.04
C PRO A 104 -11.01 -17.89 -1.98
N ASP A 105 -11.83 -17.18 -1.21
CA ASP A 105 -11.46 -16.00 -0.41
C ASP A 105 -12.27 -15.85 0.90
N LYS A 106 -12.95 -16.91 1.36
CA LYS A 106 -13.84 -16.90 2.54
C LYS A 106 -13.17 -17.34 3.84
N TYR A 107 -11.84 -17.41 3.85
CA TYR A 107 -11.05 -17.71 5.05
C TYR A 107 -11.00 -16.53 6.03
N ALA A 108 -10.54 -16.74 7.25
CA ALA A 108 -10.43 -15.66 8.23
C ALA A 108 -9.20 -14.77 7.94
N PRO A 109 -9.24 -13.46 8.23
CA PRO A 109 -8.13 -12.53 7.99
C PRO A 109 -6.75 -12.99 8.50
N GLY A 110 -6.68 -13.75 9.60
CA GLY A 110 -5.43 -14.24 10.18
C GLY A 110 -5.02 -15.67 9.76
N ASP A 111 -5.74 -16.31 8.84
CA ASP A 111 -5.39 -17.66 8.37
C ASP A 111 -4.14 -17.64 7.47
N PHE A 112 -4.00 -16.62 6.62
CA PHE A 112 -2.77 -16.36 5.87
C PHE A 112 -1.88 -15.39 6.65
N LYS A 113 -0.58 -15.67 6.74
CA LYS A 113 0.36 -14.87 7.54
C LYS A 113 1.60 -14.49 6.75
N ASP A 114 1.98 -13.23 6.83
CA ASP A 114 3.32 -12.74 6.50
C ASP A 114 4.29 -13.17 7.61
N LEU A 115 5.34 -13.91 7.22
CA LEU A 115 6.36 -14.39 8.14
C LEU A 115 7.54 -13.42 8.23
N GLY A 116 7.67 -12.50 7.28
CA GLY A 116 8.77 -11.55 7.16
C GLY A 116 9.59 -11.73 5.88
N VAL A 117 10.69 -10.98 5.80
CA VAL A 117 11.59 -10.94 4.65
C VAL A 117 12.79 -11.88 4.84
N ARG A 118 13.12 -12.64 3.79
CA ARG A 118 14.29 -13.55 3.75
C ARG A 118 15.62 -12.79 3.76
N GLY A 119 15.66 -11.60 3.15
CA GLY A 119 16.88 -10.81 3.02
C GLY A 119 16.83 -9.85 1.83
N ARG A 120 17.94 -9.16 1.56
CA ARG A 120 18.09 -8.34 0.35
C ARG A 120 18.40 -9.24 -0.84
N GLN A 121 17.78 -8.98 -1.99
CA GLN A 121 17.96 -9.78 -3.22
C GLN A 121 17.61 -11.28 -3.04
N ALA A 122 16.75 -11.57 -2.07
CA ALA A 122 16.32 -12.91 -1.67
C ALA A 122 15.13 -13.45 -2.48
N GLN A 123 15.05 -13.09 -3.77
CA GLN A 123 14.08 -13.73 -4.68
C GLN A 123 14.41 -15.21 -4.81
N SER A 124 13.39 -16.04 -4.60
CA SER A 124 13.54 -17.48 -4.49
C SER A 124 12.70 -18.19 -5.53
N ALA A 125 13.30 -19.17 -6.21
CA ALA A 125 12.55 -20.01 -7.13
C ALA A 125 11.76 -21.06 -6.34
N THR A 126 12.45 -21.91 -5.59
CA THR A 126 11.87 -23.08 -4.94
C THR A 126 12.37 -23.24 -3.53
N HIS A 127 11.55 -23.90 -2.71
CA HIS A 127 11.89 -24.21 -1.34
C HIS A 127 11.24 -25.50 -0.88
N ASP A 128 11.86 -26.17 0.08
CA ASP A 128 11.35 -27.36 0.72
C ASP A 128 11.76 -27.42 2.20
N ILE A 129 11.08 -28.25 3.00
CA ILE A 129 11.26 -28.31 4.46
C ILE A 129 11.60 -29.73 4.88
N ASP A 130 12.66 -29.87 5.67
CA ASP A 130 13.05 -31.18 6.22
C ASP A 130 12.24 -31.57 7.47
N GLN A 131 12.47 -32.80 7.94
CA GLN A 131 11.80 -33.35 9.13
C GLN A 131 12.11 -32.61 10.44
N ARG A 132 13.16 -31.77 10.46
CA ARG A 132 13.56 -30.95 11.62
C ARG A 132 12.85 -29.59 11.60
N GLY A 133 12.12 -29.27 10.54
CA GLY A 133 11.48 -27.98 10.35
C GLY A 133 12.45 -26.91 9.84
N VAL A 134 13.56 -27.30 9.21
CA VAL A 134 14.43 -26.35 8.52
C VAL A 134 13.95 -26.22 7.07
N LEU A 135 13.60 -24.99 6.69
CA LEU A 135 13.23 -24.61 5.33
C LEU A 135 14.50 -24.26 4.56
N TYR A 136 14.69 -24.90 3.41
CA TYR A 136 15.78 -24.65 2.47
C TYR A 136 15.19 -24.05 1.21
N TYR A 137 15.87 -23.04 0.65
CA TYR A 137 15.37 -22.36 -0.54
C TYR A 137 16.50 -21.91 -1.44
N THR A 138 16.21 -21.79 -2.74
CA THR A 138 17.16 -21.28 -3.72
C THR A 138 17.09 -19.77 -3.81
N GLU A 139 18.21 -19.08 -3.91
CA GLU A 139 18.28 -17.62 -4.04
C GLU A 139 18.92 -17.26 -5.38
N ILE A 140 18.11 -16.67 -6.26
CA ILE A 140 18.47 -16.50 -7.68
C ILE A 140 19.58 -15.47 -7.87
N GLN A 141 19.51 -14.34 -7.15
CA GLN A 141 20.46 -13.24 -7.38
C GLN A 141 21.84 -13.49 -6.79
N THR A 142 21.95 -14.40 -5.81
CA THR A 142 23.22 -14.73 -5.15
C THR A 142 23.77 -16.08 -5.54
N ASN A 143 23.11 -16.82 -6.45
CA ASN A 143 23.51 -18.16 -6.87
C ASN A 143 23.75 -19.09 -5.65
N SER A 144 22.81 -19.08 -4.70
CA SER A 144 22.98 -19.79 -3.43
C SER A 144 21.76 -20.60 -3.01
N ILE A 145 21.98 -21.55 -2.11
CA ILE A 145 20.97 -22.24 -1.33
C ILE A 145 21.07 -21.69 0.09
N LYS A 146 19.94 -21.23 0.62
CA LYS A 146 19.82 -20.70 1.98
C LYS A 146 19.02 -21.66 2.85
N CYS A 147 19.08 -21.44 4.17
CA CYS A 147 18.23 -22.13 5.14
C CYS A 147 17.60 -21.15 6.14
N TRP A 148 16.49 -21.56 6.72
CA TRP A 148 15.84 -20.90 7.85
C TRP A 148 15.17 -21.95 8.75
N ASN A 149 15.37 -21.85 10.06
CA ASN A 149 14.66 -22.70 11.01
C ASN A 149 13.27 -22.12 11.29
N THR A 150 12.21 -22.82 10.87
CA THR A 150 10.81 -22.34 10.96
C THR A 150 10.31 -22.12 12.39
N GLN A 151 11.06 -22.54 13.41
CA GLN A 151 10.78 -22.28 14.83
C GLN A 151 11.28 -20.92 15.30
N THR A 152 12.10 -20.23 14.48
CA THR A 152 12.62 -18.88 14.75
C THR A 152 11.87 -17.85 13.92
N ALA A 153 11.85 -16.59 14.35
CA ALA A 153 11.29 -15.51 13.51
C ALA A 153 12.09 -15.37 12.21
N LEU A 154 11.43 -15.23 11.06
CA LEU A 154 12.12 -15.01 9.79
C LEU A 154 12.66 -13.58 9.75
N LYS A 155 13.97 -13.47 9.94
CA LYS A 155 14.74 -12.22 9.87
C LYS A 155 16.10 -12.52 9.23
N PRO A 156 16.76 -11.52 8.61
CA PRO A 156 18.08 -11.72 7.99
C PRO A 156 19.12 -12.37 8.91
N GLU A 157 19.09 -12.08 10.22
CA GLU A 157 19.98 -12.69 11.21
C GLU A 157 19.73 -14.18 11.50
N ASN A 158 18.55 -14.70 11.15
CA ASN A 158 18.16 -16.11 11.35
C ASN A 158 18.21 -16.93 10.04
N VAL A 159 18.75 -16.34 8.97
CA VAL A 159 18.93 -17.00 7.67
C VAL A 159 20.39 -17.39 7.49
N GLY A 160 20.62 -18.67 7.18
CA GLY A 160 21.95 -19.21 6.90
C GLY A 160 22.19 -19.41 5.41
N THR A 161 23.45 -19.30 4.99
CA THR A 161 23.86 -19.76 3.65
C THR A 161 24.38 -21.18 3.75
N VAL A 162 23.78 -22.07 2.96
CA VAL A 162 24.09 -23.51 2.96
C VAL A 162 25.14 -23.83 1.90
N TYR A 163 24.96 -23.28 0.70
CA TYR A 163 25.86 -23.47 -0.43
C TYR A 163 25.76 -22.26 -1.35
N GLU A 164 26.89 -21.78 -1.87
CA GLU A 164 26.95 -20.63 -2.79
C GLU A 164 28.07 -20.87 -3.78
N ASP A 165 27.74 -20.83 -5.07
CA ASP A 165 28.72 -21.08 -6.12
C ASP A 165 28.25 -20.48 -7.46
N ALA A 166 29.02 -19.53 -7.98
CA ALA A 166 28.64 -18.77 -9.16
C ALA A 166 28.75 -19.57 -10.48
N GLU A 167 29.44 -20.71 -10.49
CA GLU A 167 29.60 -21.55 -11.69
C GLU A 167 28.51 -22.63 -11.77
N THR A 168 28.22 -23.27 -10.63
CA THR A 168 27.35 -24.45 -10.54
C THR A 168 25.92 -24.14 -10.13
N LEU A 169 25.65 -23.00 -9.48
CA LEU A 169 24.31 -22.54 -9.10
C LEU A 169 23.84 -21.31 -9.90
N THR A 170 24.30 -21.14 -11.14
CA THR A 170 23.80 -20.08 -12.01
C THR A 170 22.32 -20.29 -12.37
N TYR A 171 21.42 -19.55 -11.72
CA TYR A 171 19.95 -19.73 -11.73
C TYR A 171 19.49 -21.07 -11.14
N PRO A 172 19.50 -21.21 -9.80
CA PRO A 172 19.05 -22.41 -9.11
C PRO A 172 17.52 -22.46 -9.10
N ASN A 173 16.95 -23.24 -10.02
CA ASN A 173 15.54 -23.19 -10.34
C ASN A 173 14.69 -24.18 -9.53
N ASP A 174 15.27 -25.28 -9.05
CA ASP A 174 14.54 -26.33 -8.35
C ASP A 174 15.31 -26.85 -7.13
N LEU A 175 14.58 -27.22 -6.09
CA LEU A 175 15.11 -27.77 -4.85
C LEU A 175 14.07 -28.69 -4.20
N GLU A 176 14.49 -29.90 -3.85
CA GLU A 176 13.69 -30.85 -3.07
C GLU A 176 14.53 -31.51 -1.98
N ILE A 177 13.86 -31.93 -0.90
CA ILE A 177 14.47 -32.69 0.18
C ILE A 177 13.90 -34.10 0.18
N ASP A 178 14.78 -35.09 0.07
CA ASP A 178 14.35 -36.47 0.08
C ASP A 178 14.01 -36.98 1.51
N PRO A 179 13.35 -38.13 1.64
CA PRO A 179 12.96 -38.66 2.94
C PRO A 179 14.12 -38.96 3.91
N VAL A 180 15.37 -39.06 3.42
CA VAL A 180 16.55 -39.26 4.27
C VAL A 180 17.21 -37.93 4.68
N GLY A 181 16.71 -36.80 4.18
CA GLY A 181 17.16 -35.46 4.53
C GLY A 181 18.27 -34.91 3.63
N ASP A 182 18.49 -35.51 2.46
CA ASP A 182 19.40 -34.93 1.48
C ASP A 182 18.70 -33.86 0.65
N ILE A 183 19.40 -32.75 0.46
CA ILE A 183 18.99 -31.63 -0.38
C ILE A 183 19.46 -31.92 -1.79
N TRP A 184 18.53 -31.88 -2.74
CA TRP A 184 18.78 -31.95 -4.17
C TRP A 184 18.41 -30.61 -4.79
N ALA A 185 19.31 -30.02 -5.57
CA ALA A 185 19.01 -28.77 -6.27
C ALA A 185 19.47 -28.82 -7.73
N MET A 186 18.72 -28.15 -8.59
CA MET A 186 18.99 -28.03 -10.02
C MET A 186 19.26 -26.58 -10.39
N SER A 187 20.28 -26.38 -11.23
CA SER A 187 20.60 -25.09 -11.86
C SER A 187 20.55 -25.24 -13.37
N ASN A 188 19.92 -24.30 -14.07
CA ASN A 188 19.64 -24.47 -15.51
C ASN A 188 19.89 -23.25 -16.40
N ARG A 189 20.44 -22.14 -15.88
CA ARG A 189 20.77 -20.93 -16.66
C ARG A 189 19.64 -20.40 -17.57
N LEU A 190 18.37 -20.63 -17.20
CA LEU A 190 17.21 -20.30 -18.04
C LEU A 190 17.20 -18.85 -18.59
N PRO A 191 17.49 -17.80 -17.79
CA PRO A 191 17.54 -16.44 -18.33
C PRO A 191 18.62 -16.27 -19.40
N ILE A 192 19.79 -16.89 -19.24
CA ILE A 192 20.88 -16.83 -20.22
C ILE A 192 20.43 -17.49 -21.52
N PHE A 193 19.78 -18.64 -21.44
CA PHE A 193 19.19 -19.31 -22.61
C PHE A 193 18.21 -18.41 -23.37
N ILE A 194 17.27 -17.78 -22.65
CA ILE A 194 16.23 -16.93 -23.26
C ILE A 194 16.82 -15.67 -23.91
N TYR A 195 17.79 -15.02 -23.26
CA TYR A 195 18.20 -13.66 -23.64
C TYR A 195 19.58 -13.55 -24.33
N ARG A 196 20.49 -14.51 -24.12
CA ARG A 196 21.85 -14.50 -24.69
C ARG A 196 22.21 -15.74 -25.51
N GLY A 197 21.51 -16.85 -25.29
CA GLY A 197 21.90 -18.17 -25.79
C GLY A 197 22.96 -18.82 -24.90
N LEU A 198 22.90 -20.15 -24.76
CA LEU A 198 23.86 -20.91 -23.96
C LEU A 198 25.14 -21.20 -24.75
N ASN A 199 26.28 -21.22 -24.07
CA ASN A 199 27.55 -21.66 -24.64
C ASN A 199 27.63 -23.20 -24.62
N PRO A 200 27.67 -23.90 -25.77
CA PRO A 200 27.71 -25.37 -25.78
C PRO A 200 28.99 -25.97 -25.22
N ASP A 201 30.07 -25.18 -25.10
CA ASP A 201 31.36 -25.62 -24.56
C ASP A 201 31.42 -25.54 -23.02
N GLU A 202 30.38 -24.98 -22.38
CA GLU A 202 30.25 -24.89 -20.92
C GLU A 202 29.24 -25.89 -20.36
N TYR A 203 29.41 -26.26 -19.09
CA TYR A 203 28.38 -26.97 -18.35
C TYR A 203 27.25 -25.99 -18.00
N ASN A 204 26.11 -26.12 -18.69
CA ASN A 204 24.97 -25.20 -18.52
C ASN A 204 23.92 -25.67 -17.51
N PHE A 205 23.97 -26.95 -17.13
CA PHE A 205 23.00 -27.60 -16.26
C PHE A 205 23.73 -28.36 -15.17
N HIS A 206 23.35 -28.13 -13.92
CA HIS A 206 23.95 -28.77 -12.76
C HIS A 206 22.86 -29.38 -11.88
N ILE A 207 23.16 -30.55 -11.32
CA ILE A 207 22.41 -31.13 -10.21
C ILE A 207 23.40 -31.29 -9.08
N VAL A 208 23.11 -30.66 -7.95
CA VAL A 208 23.92 -30.74 -6.73
C VAL A 208 23.14 -31.48 -5.65
N ARG A 209 23.87 -32.25 -4.83
CA ARG A 209 23.32 -32.98 -3.69
C ARG A 209 24.17 -32.70 -2.45
N GLY A 210 23.52 -32.43 -1.33
CA GLY A 210 24.17 -32.30 -0.03
C GLY A 210 23.34 -32.90 1.08
N ARG A 211 23.99 -33.41 2.13
CA ARG A 211 23.29 -33.91 3.32
C ARG A 211 22.84 -32.74 4.18
N GLY A 212 21.53 -32.58 4.38
CA GLY A 212 20.98 -31.39 5.05
C GLY A 212 21.46 -31.20 6.48
N ASP A 213 21.82 -32.26 7.20
CA ASP A 213 22.38 -32.17 8.55
C ASP A 213 23.79 -31.60 8.58
N TYR A 214 24.66 -32.04 7.69
CA TYR A 214 25.98 -31.46 7.53
C TYR A 214 25.92 -30.04 6.98
N ALA A 215 24.98 -29.79 6.07
CA ALA A 215 24.86 -28.52 5.35
C ALA A 215 24.49 -27.34 6.27
N ILE A 216 23.82 -27.60 7.41
CA ILE A 216 23.46 -26.57 8.39
C ILE A 216 24.36 -26.51 9.61
N GLN A 217 25.28 -27.45 9.82
CA GLN A 217 26.04 -27.58 11.09
C GLN A 217 26.71 -26.28 11.55
N ASN A 218 27.20 -25.48 10.61
CA ASN A 218 27.88 -24.20 10.86
C ASN A 218 27.04 -22.98 10.48
N THR A 219 25.72 -23.13 10.40
CA THR A 219 24.80 -22.04 10.08
C THR A 219 23.88 -21.73 11.26
N VAL A 220 23.26 -20.55 11.24
CA VAL A 220 22.27 -20.12 12.23
C VAL A 220 21.00 -20.98 12.24
N CYS A 221 20.83 -21.85 11.24
CA CYS A 221 19.67 -22.74 11.12
C CYS A 221 19.77 -23.96 12.05
N ASN A 222 20.98 -24.30 12.50
CA ASN A 222 21.23 -25.42 13.41
C ASN A 222 21.05 -25.01 14.88
N VAL A 223 19.79 -24.79 15.27
CA VAL A 223 19.41 -24.47 16.66
C VAL A 223 18.95 -25.75 17.36
N PRO A 224 19.54 -26.15 18.50
CA PRO A 224 19.05 -27.26 19.32
C PRO A 224 17.65 -26.96 19.92
N ASP A 225 16.93 -28.03 20.25
CA ASP A 225 15.61 -28.04 20.91
C ASP A 225 15.50 -27.03 22.08
N PRO A 226 14.43 -26.22 22.21
CA PRO A 226 14.38 -25.04 23.10
C PRO A 226 14.40 -25.27 24.63
N ASP A 227 14.56 -26.50 25.13
CA ASP A 227 14.49 -26.77 26.58
C ASP A 227 15.76 -26.38 27.38
N ALA A 228 16.70 -25.67 26.77
CA ALA A 228 17.86 -25.13 27.47
C ALA A 228 18.18 -23.69 27.02
N ILE A 229 17.60 -22.70 27.71
CA ILE A 229 18.28 -21.55 28.33
C ILE A 229 17.22 -20.50 28.72
N THR A 230 17.01 -20.37 30.04
CA THR A 230 16.33 -19.25 30.68
C THR A 230 17.40 -18.38 31.35
N LEU A 231 17.58 -17.13 30.92
CA LEU A 231 17.63 -15.92 31.77
C LEU A 231 18.00 -14.64 30.97
N VAL A 232 17.05 -13.70 30.98
CA VAL A 232 17.16 -12.27 31.38
C VAL A 232 18.28 -11.38 30.78
N PHE A 233 17.87 -10.30 30.10
CA PHE A 233 18.20 -8.93 30.54
C PHE A 233 17.02 -7.96 30.33
N LEU A 234 16.58 -7.39 31.46
CA LEU A 234 15.81 -6.16 31.60
C LEU A 234 16.81 -5.00 31.72
N LEU A 235 16.65 -3.94 30.93
CA LEU A 235 16.62 -2.52 31.38
C LEU A 235 16.91 -1.53 30.24
N SER A 236 15.94 -0.64 30.07
CA SER A 236 16.08 0.79 29.83
C SER A 236 16.64 1.30 28.50
N PHE A 237 15.74 1.92 27.73
CA PHE A 237 15.93 3.34 27.38
C PHE A 237 14.62 4.10 27.57
N LEU A 238 14.54 4.87 28.66
CA LEU A 238 13.75 6.09 28.73
C LEU A 238 14.48 7.13 27.88
N LEU A 239 14.02 7.34 26.65
CA LEU A 239 14.34 8.57 25.92
C LEU A 239 13.21 9.55 26.18
N GLY A 240 13.59 10.70 26.72
CA GLY A 240 12.68 11.76 27.12
C GLY A 240 11.77 12.18 25.97
N THR A 241 10.52 12.44 26.31
CA THR A 241 9.60 13.22 25.49
C THR A 241 10.19 14.62 25.32
N SER A 242 10.99 14.79 24.27
CA SER A 242 11.11 16.08 23.61
C SER A 242 9.70 16.39 23.10
N CYS A 243 9.06 17.43 23.65
CA CYS A 243 7.88 18.00 23.03
C CYS A 243 8.26 18.49 21.63
N ALA A 244 8.08 17.61 20.64
CA ALA A 244 7.96 18.00 19.24
C ALA A 244 6.85 19.04 19.13
N GLY A 245 6.96 19.99 18.19
CA GLY A 245 5.96 21.04 18.04
C GLY A 245 4.57 20.45 17.84
N GLU A 246 3.69 20.66 18.81
CA GLU A 246 2.39 20.00 18.87
C GLU A 246 1.45 20.57 17.80
N LEU A 247 0.82 19.70 17.01
CA LEU A 247 -0.30 20.09 16.15
C LEU A 247 -1.43 20.62 17.03
N LYS A 248 -1.91 21.83 16.74
CA LYS A 248 -2.99 22.45 17.50
C LYS A 248 -4.33 21.99 16.96
N GLU A 249 -5.22 21.57 17.85
CA GLU A 249 -6.63 21.30 17.51
C GLU A 249 -7.30 22.62 17.11
N ILE A 250 -7.75 22.73 15.87
CA ILE A 250 -8.40 23.92 15.33
C ILE A 250 -9.92 23.78 15.46
N PHE A 251 -10.45 22.64 15.03
CA PHE A 251 -11.88 22.33 15.09
C PHE A 251 -12.11 20.88 15.49
N LYS A 252 -13.27 20.60 16.09
CA LYS A 252 -13.72 19.26 16.45
C LYS A 252 -15.23 19.13 16.31
N TRP A 253 -15.71 17.96 15.92
CA TRP A 253 -17.14 17.67 15.78
C TRP A 253 -17.49 16.33 16.37
N LYS A 254 -18.63 16.28 17.05
CA LYS A 254 -19.28 15.00 17.37
C LYS A 254 -20.02 14.46 16.16
N GLN A 255 -20.77 15.35 15.52
CA GLN A 255 -21.45 15.18 14.24
C GLN A 255 -21.29 16.48 13.45
N VAL A 256 -21.33 16.36 12.13
CA VAL A 256 -21.16 17.50 11.22
C VAL A 256 -22.51 18.00 10.75
N TYR A 257 -22.70 19.32 10.84
CA TYR A 257 -23.93 20.03 10.49
C TYR A 257 -23.65 21.09 9.42
N TYR A 258 -24.69 21.51 8.71
CA TYR A 258 -24.60 22.48 7.63
C TYR A 258 -25.27 23.80 8.01
N GLU A 259 -24.81 24.89 7.39
CA GLU A 259 -25.47 26.19 7.41
C GLU A 259 -26.03 26.56 6.04
N GLY A 260 -26.94 27.55 6.00
CA GLY A 260 -27.51 28.04 4.75
C GLY A 260 -28.37 27.03 4.01
N ILE A 261 -28.93 26.05 4.73
CA ILE A 261 -29.82 25.02 4.16
C ILE A 261 -31.27 25.50 4.23
N PRO A 262 -31.97 25.65 3.09
CA PRO A 262 -33.40 25.96 3.07
C PRO A 262 -34.23 24.95 3.87
N PRO A 263 -35.25 25.39 4.64
CA PRO A 263 -36.06 24.52 5.51
C PRO A 263 -36.78 23.37 4.80
N GLU A 264 -37.08 23.51 3.51
CA GLU A 264 -37.70 22.49 2.67
C GLU A 264 -36.79 21.29 2.38
N ILE A 265 -35.49 21.45 2.57
CA ILE A 265 -34.51 20.38 2.39
C ILE A 265 -34.41 19.60 3.69
N THR A 266 -35.02 18.43 3.69
CA THR A 266 -35.05 17.51 4.82
C THR A 266 -34.49 16.15 4.42
N GLY A 267 -34.29 15.25 5.38
CA GLY A 267 -33.92 13.86 5.11
C GLY A 267 -32.43 13.59 4.89
N TYR A 268 -31.54 14.57 5.09
CA TYR A 268 -30.11 14.31 5.23
C TYR A 268 -29.77 13.79 6.64
N ASP A 269 -28.73 12.99 6.75
CA ASP A 269 -28.34 12.33 8.00
C ASP A 269 -26.94 12.77 8.46
N ASN A 270 -26.88 13.45 9.61
CA ASN A 270 -25.63 13.94 10.17
C ASN A 270 -24.73 12.81 10.69
N TYR A 271 -25.29 11.64 11.02
CA TYR A 271 -24.53 10.47 11.41
C TYR A 271 -23.66 9.94 10.27
N ASN A 272 -24.13 10.09 9.02
CA ASN A 272 -23.43 9.63 7.82
C ASN A 272 -22.40 10.63 7.28
N ASN A 273 -22.32 11.83 7.86
CA ASN A 273 -21.35 12.84 7.47
C ASN A 273 -19.98 12.54 8.11
N VAL A 274 -19.13 11.79 7.40
CA VAL A 274 -17.75 11.47 7.81
C VAL A 274 -16.74 12.27 6.96
N PRO A 275 -16.15 13.36 7.47
CA PRO A 275 -15.12 14.12 6.75
C PRO A 275 -13.85 13.30 6.50
N MET A 276 -13.32 13.35 5.28
CA MET A 276 -12.14 12.57 4.88
C MET A 276 -11.00 13.39 4.27
N GLY A 277 -11.26 14.61 3.80
CA GLY A 277 -10.23 15.44 3.16
C GLY A 277 -10.26 16.87 3.67
N VAL A 278 -9.10 17.52 3.67
CA VAL A 278 -8.96 18.91 4.14
C VAL A 278 -7.94 19.69 3.31
N THR A 279 -8.25 20.92 2.93
CA THR A 279 -7.29 21.83 2.30
C THR A 279 -7.56 23.25 2.73
N HIS A 280 -6.53 23.96 3.17
CA HIS A 280 -6.63 25.37 3.53
C HIS A 280 -6.07 26.25 2.41
N HIS A 281 -6.75 27.35 2.12
CA HIS A 281 -6.26 28.40 1.24
C HIS A 281 -6.84 29.76 1.62
N LYS A 282 -5.98 30.74 1.90
CA LYS A 282 -6.34 32.16 2.14
C LYS A 282 -7.52 32.36 3.11
N GLY A 283 -7.49 31.70 4.27
CA GLY A 283 -8.53 31.85 5.30
C GLY A 283 -9.83 31.08 5.01
N ARG A 284 -9.81 30.19 4.02
CA ARG A 284 -10.89 29.23 3.76
C ARG A 284 -10.36 27.81 3.97
N LEU A 285 -11.13 27.01 4.69
CA LEU A 285 -10.85 25.60 4.92
C LEU A 285 -11.87 24.76 4.16
N PHE A 286 -11.41 24.08 3.11
CA PHE A 286 -12.22 23.17 2.31
C PHE A 286 -12.24 21.79 2.97
N VAL A 287 -13.42 21.19 3.06
CA VAL A 287 -13.66 19.89 3.72
C VAL A 287 -14.47 19.00 2.79
N ALA A 288 -13.95 17.81 2.51
CA ALA A 288 -14.64 16.81 1.68
C ALA A 288 -15.31 15.72 2.55
N ILE A 289 -16.55 15.39 2.19
CA ILE A 289 -17.37 14.35 2.81
C ILE A 289 -17.84 13.40 1.70
N PRO A 290 -17.18 12.26 1.49
CA PRO A 290 -17.58 11.32 0.45
C PRO A 290 -18.89 10.62 0.78
N ARG A 291 -19.69 10.30 -0.24
CA ARG A 291 -21.01 9.66 -0.11
C ARG A 291 -20.92 8.14 0.07
N ARG A 292 -20.25 7.71 1.14
CA ARG A 292 -20.12 6.29 1.53
C ARG A 292 -21.35 5.72 2.25
N ALA A 293 -22.34 6.56 2.53
CA ALA A 293 -23.62 6.20 3.10
C ALA A 293 -24.72 7.07 2.48
N PRO A 294 -25.99 6.63 2.54
CA PRO A 294 -27.10 7.41 2.03
C PRO A 294 -27.25 8.74 2.77
N ASN A 295 -27.96 9.67 2.13
CA ASN A 295 -28.42 10.93 2.75
C ASN A 295 -27.31 11.89 3.20
N VAL A 296 -26.10 11.79 2.61
CA VAL A 296 -25.04 12.81 2.74
C VAL A 296 -25.38 14.01 1.85
N LEU A 297 -25.69 15.15 2.47
CA LEU A 297 -26.19 16.35 1.79
C LEU A 297 -25.17 16.94 0.79
N SER A 298 -23.95 17.21 1.26
CA SER A 298 -22.95 17.95 0.49
C SER A 298 -21.58 17.31 0.60
N THR A 299 -20.95 17.08 -0.55
CA THR A 299 -19.68 16.35 -0.60
C THR A 299 -18.44 17.25 -0.60
N LEU A 300 -18.57 18.49 -1.08
CA LEU A 300 -17.54 19.51 -0.98
C LEU A 300 -18.09 20.71 -0.21
N ASN A 301 -17.34 21.13 0.80
CA ASN A 301 -17.77 22.17 1.73
C ASN A 301 -16.64 23.13 2.05
N VAL A 302 -16.98 24.31 2.57
CA VAL A 302 -16.03 25.33 2.99
C VAL A 302 -16.40 25.90 4.36
N ILE A 303 -15.37 26.23 5.15
CA ILE A 303 -15.46 26.99 6.39
C ILE A 303 -14.66 28.29 6.21
N SER A 304 -15.27 29.41 6.58
CA SER A 304 -14.61 30.71 6.68
C SER A 304 -13.85 30.80 8.01
N MET A 305 -12.52 30.85 7.97
CA MET A 305 -11.69 30.88 9.18
C MET A 305 -11.92 32.15 10.01
N SER A 306 -12.37 33.25 9.40
CA SER A 306 -12.73 34.48 10.11
C SER A 306 -14.04 34.38 10.87
N GLU A 307 -15.04 33.69 10.30
CA GLU A 307 -16.35 33.47 10.93
C GLU A 307 -16.27 32.40 12.03
N ALA A 308 -15.42 31.39 11.85
CA ALA A 308 -15.31 30.25 12.76
C ALA A 308 -14.41 30.49 13.99
N LYS A 309 -13.81 31.68 14.16
CA LYS A 309 -12.81 31.95 15.22
C LYS A 309 -13.26 31.65 16.65
N SER A 310 -14.56 31.73 16.92
CA SER A 310 -15.13 31.57 18.27
C SER A 310 -15.89 30.26 18.47
N THR A 311 -15.85 29.33 17.51
CA THR A 311 -16.54 28.04 17.60
C THR A 311 -15.56 26.89 17.48
N GLU A 312 -15.72 25.90 18.34
CA GLU A 312 -14.97 24.65 18.24
C GLU A 312 -15.54 23.72 17.15
N SER A 313 -16.85 23.86 16.83
CA SER A 313 -17.60 22.99 15.92
C SER A 313 -18.33 23.83 14.85
N PRO A 314 -17.62 24.45 13.89
CA PRO A 314 -18.27 25.28 12.88
C PRO A 314 -19.20 24.49 11.96
N LEU A 315 -20.26 25.14 11.49
CA LEU A 315 -21.16 24.58 10.47
C LEU A 315 -20.48 24.58 9.10
N LEU A 316 -20.80 23.60 8.26
CA LEU A 316 -20.28 23.50 6.91
C LEU A 316 -21.19 24.22 5.90
N ARG A 317 -20.57 24.96 4.97
CA ARG A 317 -21.28 25.54 3.83
C ARG A 317 -20.98 24.73 2.56
N PRO A 318 -21.98 24.19 1.85
CA PRO A 318 -21.77 23.54 0.55
C PRO A 318 -21.02 24.44 -0.43
N TYR A 319 -20.03 23.89 -1.13
CA TYR A 319 -19.13 24.64 -2.01
C TYR A 319 -19.01 24.01 -3.41
N PRO A 320 -19.10 24.80 -4.50
CA PRO A 320 -19.29 26.26 -4.52
C PRO A 320 -20.74 26.68 -4.27
N SER A 321 -21.70 25.76 -4.46
CA SER A 321 -23.10 25.98 -4.11
C SER A 321 -23.76 24.69 -3.60
N LEU A 322 -24.94 24.85 -3.00
CA LEU A 322 -25.77 23.74 -2.56
C LEU A 322 -26.33 22.95 -3.74
N GLU A 323 -26.68 23.61 -4.84
CA GLU A 323 -27.25 22.96 -6.04
C GLU A 323 -26.26 22.02 -6.71
N MET A 324 -24.99 22.42 -6.82
CA MET A 324 -23.93 21.55 -7.35
C MET A 324 -23.66 20.37 -6.43
N ASN A 325 -23.80 20.56 -5.12
CA ASN A 325 -23.60 19.48 -4.16
C ASN A 325 -24.81 18.56 -4.03
N ARG A 326 -26.00 18.89 -4.51
CA ARG A 326 -27.18 18.03 -4.33
C ARG A 326 -27.37 17.06 -5.48
N LEU A 327 -27.49 15.76 -5.15
CA LEU A 327 -27.79 14.70 -6.12
C LEU A 327 -29.17 14.87 -6.77
N ASP A 328 -30.11 15.53 -6.11
CA ASP A 328 -31.50 15.73 -6.52
C ASP A 328 -31.82 17.19 -6.91
N SER A 329 -30.80 18.03 -7.14
CA SER A 329 -31.00 19.41 -7.57
C SER A 329 -31.61 19.52 -8.98
N SER A 330 -31.91 20.75 -9.40
CA SER A 330 -32.39 21.04 -10.76
C SER A 330 -31.28 21.13 -11.81
N LEU A 331 -30.00 21.19 -11.42
CA LEU A 331 -28.87 21.28 -12.36
C LEU A 331 -28.77 20.04 -13.25
N PRO A 332 -28.19 20.08 -14.45
CA PRO A 332 -27.88 18.87 -15.22
C PRO A 332 -27.05 17.87 -14.38
N LYS A 333 -27.26 16.55 -14.56
CA LYS A 333 -26.61 15.52 -13.73
C LYS A 333 -25.08 15.61 -13.78
N GLU A 334 -24.57 15.98 -14.94
CA GLU A 334 -23.16 16.16 -15.27
C GLU A 334 -22.51 17.36 -14.56
N GLU A 335 -23.30 18.32 -14.07
CA GLU A 335 -22.84 19.51 -13.31
C GLU A 335 -22.93 19.31 -11.80
N ARG A 336 -23.53 18.19 -11.34
CA ARG A 336 -23.63 17.85 -9.92
C ARG A 336 -22.41 17.06 -9.48
N PHE A 337 -21.92 17.31 -8.28
CA PHE A 337 -20.91 16.49 -7.64
C PHE A 337 -21.54 15.24 -7.03
N THR A 338 -20.92 14.09 -7.24
CA THR A 338 -21.37 12.79 -6.72
C THR A 338 -20.65 12.38 -5.45
N SER A 339 -19.32 12.33 -5.41
CA SER A 339 -18.58 11.96 -4.19
C SER A 339 -17.10 12.34 -4.30
N ILE A 340 -16.66 13.21 -3.40
CA ILE A 340 -15.31 13.75 -3.35
C ILE A 340 -14.66 13.33 -2.04
N TYR A 341 -13.41 12.85 -2.12
CA TYR A 341 -12.64 12.37 -0.98
C TYR A 341 -11.54 13.33 -0.56
N ARG A 342 -10.70 13.74 -1.52
CA ARG A 342 -9.53 14.59 -1.26
C ARG A 342 -9.36 15.63 -2.36
N MET A 343 -8.70 16.71 -1.99
CA MET A 343 -8.49 17.87 -2.83
C MET A 343 -7.04 18.35 -2.70
N ARG A 344 -6.57 19.10 -3.70
CA ARG A 344 -5.28 19.78 -3.69
C ARG A 344 -5.42 21.17 -4.28
N MET A 345 -4.80 22.14 -3.62
CA MET A 345 -4.66 23.50 -4.16
C MET A 345 -3.41 23.57 -5.03
N ASP A 346 -3.52 24.14 -6.22
CA ASP A 346 -2.35 24.44 -7.07
C ASP A 346 -1.82 25.88 -6.85
N THR A 347 -0.69 26.20 -7.48
CA THR A 347 -0.07 27.54 -7.41
C THR A 347 -0.89 28.62 -8.13
N CYS A 348 -1.91 28.24 -8.90
CA CYS A 348 -2.82 29.12 -9.63
C CYS A 348 -4.17 29.31 -8.92
N GLU A 349 -4.26 28.93 -7.63
CA GLU A 349 -5.46 29.09 -6.79
C GLU A 349 -6.66 28.28 -7.28
N ARG A 350 -6.40 27.17 -7.99
CA ARG A 350 -7.41 26.20 -8.39
C ARG A 350 -7.45 25.02 -7.42
N LEU A 351 -8.64 24.71 -6.92
CA LEU A 351 -8.91 23.54 -6.10
C LEU A 351 -9.20 22.34 -7.00
N TRP A 352 -8.26 21.40 -7.05
CA TRP A 352 -8.36 20.18 -7.85
C TRP A 352 -8.84 19.00 -7.03
N PHE A 353 -9.69 18.17 -7.62
CA PHE A 353 -10.16 16.93 -7.03
C PHE A 353 -10.71 15.99 -8.11
N VAL A 354 -10.91 14.72 -7.72
CA VAL A 354 -11.67 13.75 -8.49
C VAL A 354 -13.01 13.55 -7.81
N ASP A 355 -14.07 13.70 -8.58
CA ASP A 355 -15.38 13.16 -8.25
C ASP A 355 -15.42 11.71 -8.72
N THR A 356 -15.57 10.77 -7.79
CA THR A 356 -15.53 9.32 -8.10
C THR A 356 -16.73 8.88 -8.93
N GLY A 357 -17.78 9.71 -9.00
CA GLY A 357 -19.03 9.34 -9.64
C GLY A 357 -19.74 8.21 -8.93
N ARG A 358 -19.40 7.87 -7.68
CA ARG A 358 -20.02 6.76 -6.90
C ARG A 358 -20.68 7.26 -5.62
N HIS A 359 -21.91 6.84 -5.37
CA HIS A 359 -22.61 7.07 -4.10
C HIS A 359 -23.43 5.86 -3.68
N VAL A 360 -23.62 5.72 -2.36
CA VAL A 360 -24.49 4.70 -1.77
C VAL A 360 -25.94 5.21 -1.74
N THR A 361 -26.88 4.41 -2.24
CA THR A 361 -28.32 4.71 -2.19
C THR A 361 -29.00 4.15 -0.94
N ASN A 362 -30.26 4.54 -0.69
CA ASN A 362 -31.03 4.13 0.49
C ASN A 362 -31.23 2.61 0.62
N ASP A 363 -31.15 1.88 -0.48
CA ASP A 363 -31.21 0.41 -0.52
C ASP A 363 -29.83 -0.26 -0.28
N GLY A 364 -28.79 0.52 -0.01
CA GLY A 364 -27.42 0.05 0.17
C GLY A 364 -26.65 -0.23 -1.12
N SER A 365 -27.28 -0.08 -2.30
CA SER A 365 -26.59 -0.28 -3.58
C SER A 365 -25.67 0.88 -3.94
N MET A 366 -24.60 0.59 -4.69
CA MET A 366 -23.67 1.59 -5.20
C MET A 366 -24.10 2.03 -6.60
N LYS A 367 -24.30 3.33 -6.83
CA LYS A 367 -24.69 3.89 -8.13
C LYS A 367 -23.76 5.01 -8.59
N GLY A 368 -23.76 5.25 -9.89
CA GLY A 368 -23.37 6.53 -10.47
C GLY A 368 -22.75 6.43 -11.86
N HIS A 369 -21.72 7.21 -12.15
CA HIS A 369 -21.21 7.48 -13.50
C HIS A 369 -19.67 7.41 -13.54
N PRO A 370 -19.03 7.54 -14.72
CA PRO A 370 -17.56 7.60 -14.80
C PRO A 370 -17.00 8.73 -13.94
N SER A 371 -15.81 8.52 -13.36
CA SER A 371 -15.09 9.52 -12.58
C SER A 371 -14.85 10.80 -13.38
N VAL A 372 -14.74 11.94 -12.70
CA VAL A 372 -14.52 13.26 -13.32
C VAL A 372 -13.45 14.02 -12.56
N VAL A 373 -12.47 14.56 -13.28
CA VAL A 373 -11.48 15.50 -12.72
C VAL A 373 -12.06 16.90 -12.80
N TYR A 374 -12.06 17.61 -11.68
CA TYR A 374 -12.50 19.00 -11.59
C TYR A 374 -11.36 19.90 -11.11
N ALA A 375 -11.39 21.15 -11.58
CA ALA A 375 -10.68 22.27 -10.97
C ALA A 375 -11.66 23.43 -10.76
N ILE A 376 -11.78 23.92 -9.53
CA ILE A 376 -12.55 25.13 -9.21
C ILE A 376 -11.57 26.29 -9.05
N ASP A 377 -11.75 27.37 -9.81
CA ASP A 377 -11.03 28.62 -9.55
C ASP A 377 -11.59 29.22 -8.25
N THR A 378 -10.75 29.26 -7.21
CA THR A 378 -11.21 29.70 -5.90
C THR A 378 -11.27 31.22 -5.77
N THR A 379 -10.80 31.99 -6.76
CA THR A 379 -10.92 33.44 -6.79
C THR A 379 -12.30 33.89 -7.27
N THR A 380 -12.90 33.13 -8.18
CA THR A 380 -14.24 33.35 -8.73
C THR A 380 -15.29 32.39 -8.19
N ASP A 381 -14.87 31.33 -7.49
CA ASP A 381 -15.70 30.22 -7.01
C ASP A 381 -16.49 29.53 -8.13
N THR A 382 -15.87 29.41 -9.31
CA THR A 382 -16.46 28.79 -10.51
C THR A 382 -15.65 27.59 -11.00
N VAL A 383 -16.30 26.63 -11.64
CA VAL A 383 -15.62 25.50 -12.30
C VAL A 383 -14.75 26.04 -13.44
N ALA A 384 -13.43 25.94 -13.28
CA ALA A 384 -12.46 26.30 -14.30
C ALA A 384 -12.23 25.15 -15.28
N GLU A 385 -12.17 23.91 -14.76
CA GLU A 385 -11.89 22.73 -15.56
C GLU A 385 -12.80 21.57 -15.15
N ARG A 386 -13.23 20.81 -16.17
CA ARG A 386 -13.99 19.58 -16.01
C ARG A 386 -13.57 18.58 -17.08
N PHE A 387 -13.11 17.41 -16.67
CA PHE A 387 -12.67 16.35 -17.57
C PHE A 387 -13.25 15.00 -17.14
N VAL A 388 -14.09 14.42 -17.99
CA VAL A 388 -14.68 13.10 -17.74
C VAL A 388 -13.67 12.03 -18.17
N TYR A 389 -13.51 11.00 -17.34
CA TYR A 389 -12.65 9.88 -17.68
C TYR A 389 -13.08 9.24 -19.02
N PRO A 390 -12.15 9.01 -19.95
CA PRO A 390 -12.45 8.29 -21.19
C PRO A 390 -12.98 6.89 -20.92
N SER A 391 -13.88 6.38 -21.77
CA SER A 391 -14.51 5.06 -21.57
C SER A 391 -13.53 3.88 -21.59
N ASN A 392 -12.37 4.04 -22.23
CA ASN A 392 -11.29 3.05 -22.25
C ASN A 392 -10.43 3.06 -20.98
N VAL A 393 -10.59 4.07 -20.12
CA VAL A 393 -9.95 4.15 -18.80
C VAL A 393 -10.93 3.59 -17.78
N MET A 394 -10.76 2.32 -17.44
CA MET A 394 -11.59 1.69 -16.41
C MET A 394 -11.15 2.17 -15.02
N ASP A 395 -11.95 3.04 -14.41
CA ASP A 395 -12.00 3.22 -12.95
C ASP A 395 -13.23 2.45 -12.42
N ALA A 396 -13.19 1.13 -12.63
CA ALA A 396 -14.26 0.27 -12.14
C ALA A 396 -14.24 0.35 -10.61
N ASN A 397 -15.36 0.82 -10.02
CA ASN A 397 -15.60 1.04 -8.58
C ASN A 397 -15.25 2.43 -8.00
N GLY A 398 -14.76 3.39 -8.80
CA GLY A 398 -14.54 4.77 -8.31
C GLY A 398 -13.41 4.86 -7.28
N ALA A 399 -12.30 4.18 -7.57
CA ALA A 399 -11.14 4.03 -6.71
C ALA A 399 -10.14 5.19 -6.81
N SER A 400 -10.38 6.15 -7.71
CA SER A 400 -9.58 7.37 -7.84
C SER A 400 -10.03 8.43 -6.83
N ILE A 401 -9.40 8.49 -5.66
CA ILE A 401 -9.89 9.28 -4.52
C ILE A 401 -9.01 10.47 -4.12
N SER A 402 -7.88 10.69 -4.80
CA SER A 402 -6.96 11.80 -4.53
C SER A 402 -6.29 12.27 -5.82
N VAL A 403 -5.61 13.42 -5.75
CA VAL A 403 -4.85 13.97 -6.88
C VAL A 403 -3.52 14.53 -6.38
N ALA A 404 -2.53 14.61 -7.26
CA ALA A 404 -1.36 15.47 -7.12
C ALA A 404 -1.25 16.35 -8.37
N VAL A 405 -1.02 17.64 -8.19
CA VAL A 405 -1.05 18.61 -9.29
C VAL A 405 0.35 19.17 -9.51
N ASP A 406 0.85 19.03 -10.74
CA ASP A 406 2.14 19.51 -11.17
C ASP A 406 1.96 20.63 -12.18
N ILE A 407 2.38 21.83 -11.81
CA ILE A 407 2.44 22.99 -12.69
C ILE A 407 3.89 23.12 -13.18
N PRO A 408 4.20 22.78 -14.45
CA PRO A 408 5.58 22.79 -14.94
C PRO A 408 6.19 24.20 -14.94
N ASN A 409 5.38 25.23 -15.15
CA ASN A 409 5.77 26.62 -15.09
C ASN A 409 4.68 27.37 -14.34
N ASP A 410 5.00 27.92 -13.15
CA ASP A 410 4.03 28.61 -12.30
C ASP A 410 3.38 29.83 -12.96
N LYS A 411 3.90 30.30 -14.10
CA LYS A 411 3.29 31.37 -14.91
C LYS A 411 2.33 30.86 -15.99
N ASP A 412 2.26 29.55 -16.22
CA ASP A 412 1.49 28.88 -17.27
C ASP A 412 0.63 27.77 -16.66
N CYS A 413 -0.47 28.19 -16.04
CA CYS A 413 -1.46 27.32 -15.40
C CYS A 413 -2.12 26.33 -16.38
N GLY A 414 -2.09 26.61 -17.69
CA GLY A 414 -2.63 25.75 -18.74
C GLY A 414 -1.75 24.53 -19.03
N GLY A 415 -0.49 24.54 -18.58
CA GLY A 415 0.45 23.42 -18.70
C GLY A 415 0.32 22.34 -17.62
N ALA A 416 -0.72 22.38 -16.79
CA ALA A 416 -0.87 21.49 -15.63
C ALA A 416 -0.93 20.00 -16.01
N PHE A 417 -0.27 19.18 -15.19
CA PHE A 417 -0.45 17.73 -15.17
C PHE A 417 -1.08 17.33 -13.84
N VAL A 418 -2.02 16.39 -13.88
CA VAL A 418 -2.68 15.84 -12.69
C VAL A 418 -2.39 14.35 -12.62
N TYR A 419 -1.77 13.92 -11.52
CA TYR A 419 -1.49 12.52 -11.24
C TYR A 419 -2.55 11.98 -10.28
N ILE A 420 -3.19 10.88 -10.64
CA ILE A 420 -4.36 10.37 -9.97
C ILE A 420 -4.11 8.91 -9.63
N PRO A 421 -3.80 8.60 -8.36
CA PRO A 421 -3.62 7.22 -7.95
C PRO A 421 -4.97 6.49 -7.92
N ASN A 422 -4.97 5.23 -8.35
CA ASN A 422 -6.14 4.35 -8.34
C ASN A 422 -5.92 3.17 -7.41
N LEU A 423 -6.76 3.07 -6.38
CA LEU A 423 -6.60 2.09 -5.31
C LEU A 423 -6.85 0.64 -5.75
N SER A 424 -7.80 0.42 -6.67
CA SER A 424 -8.21 -0.93 -7.06
C SER A 424 -7.27 -1.55 -8.07
N ASP A 425 -6.79 -0.74 -9.01
CA ASP A 425 -5.91 -1.22 -10.07
C ASP A 425 -4.42 -1.01 -9.75
N GLY A 426 -4.09 -0.30 -8.66
CA GLY A 426 -2.70 0.05 -8.34
C GLY A 426 -2.03 0.91 -9.42
N LYS A 427 -2.82 1.63 -10.22
CA LYS A 427 -2.37 2.49 -11.34
C LYS A 427 -2.19 3.94 -10.89
N ILE A 428 -1.37 4.67 -11.64
CA ILE A 428 -1.39 6.14 -11.67
C ILE A 428 -1.95 6.59 -13.01
N PHE A 429 -3.09 7.29 -13.01
CA PHE A 429 -3.55 8.02 -14.19
C PHE A 429 -2.86 9.37 -14.28
N VAL A 430 -2.47 9.75 -15.47
CA VAL A 430 -1.84 11.04 -15.76
C VAL A 430 -2.75 11.80 -16.71
N PHE A 431 -3.24 12.95 -16.26
CA PHE A 431 -4.04 13.87 -17.06
C PHE A 431 -3.22 15.10 -17.44
N SER A 432 -3.10 15.38 -18.74
CA SER A 432 -2.51 16.61 -19.28
C SER A 432 -3.61 17.62 -19.55
N LEU A 433 -3.58 18.77 -18.89
CA LEU A 433 -4.58 19.82 -19.10
C LEU A 433 -4.51 20.40 -20.52
N ARG A 434 -3.28 20.61 -21.02
CA ARG A 434 -3.03 21.18 -22.34
C ARG A 434 -3.52 20.28 -23.47
N GLU A 435 -3.24 18.98 -23.36
CA GLU A 435 -3.58 18.01 -24.40
C GLU A 435 -4.99 17.43 -24.20
N LYS A 436 -5.60 17.66 -23.03
CA LYS A 436 -6.85 17.03 -22.58
C LYS A 436 -6.82 15.51 -22.75
N LYS A 437 -5.65 14.92 -22.50
CA LYS A 437 -5.37 13.50 -22.67
C LYS A 437 -5.11 12.87 -21.31
N MET A 438 -5.59 11.64 -21.17
CA MET A 438 -5.33 10.79 -20.03
C MET A 438 -4.69 9.48 -20.49
N HIS A 439 -3.58 9.11 -19.85
CA HIS A 439 -2.98 7.79 -19.96
C HIS A 439 -2.82 7.18 -18.56
N ASN A 440 -2.57 5.88 -18.50
CA ASN A 440 -2.34 5.17 -17.25
C ASN A 440 -0.92 4.63 -17.21
N PHE A 441 -0.48 4.36 -15.98
CA PHE A 441 0.84 3.85 -15.71
C PHE A 441 0.83 2.83 -14.57
N PHE A 442 1.42 1.64 -14.83
CA PHE A 442 1.86 0.58 -13.89
C PHE A 442 0.84 0.02 -12.89
N HIS A 443 1.18 -1.08 -12.20
CA HIS A 443 0.39 -1.68 -11.11
C HIS A 443 1.31 -1.97 -9.93
N MET A 444 1.01 -1.43 -8.75
CA MET A 444 1.61 -1.85 -7.48
C MET A 444 0.55 -2.40 -6.55
N ASN A 445 0.72 -3.65 -6.12
CA ASN A 445 -0.17 -4.27 -5.14
C ASN A 445 0.49 -4.32 -3.75
N PRO A 446 -0.26 -3.98 -2.69
CA PRO A 446 0.23 -3.94 -1.32
C PRO A 446 0.45 -5.33 -0.70
N TYR A 447 1.39 -5.43 0.24
CA TYR A 447 1.64 -6.62 1.07
C TYR A 447 1.10 -6.50 2.50
N GLN A 448 0.85 -5.30 3.01
CA GLN A 448 0.48 -5.06 4.41
C GLN A 448 -1.00 -4.68 4.56
N GLY A 449 -1.87 -5.60 4.13
CA GLY A 449 -3.31 -5.40 4.10
C GLY A 449 -4.01 -5.48 5.46
N ASP A 450 -3.34 -6.02 6.49
CA ASP A 450 -3.86 -6.14 7.85
C ASP A 450 -3.70 -4.85 8.66
N TYR A 451 -4.79 -4.42 9.29
CA TYR A 451 -4.84 -3.24 10.17
C TYR A 451 -5.32 -3.63 11.57
N TYR A 452 -4.72 -3.00 12.58
CA TYR A 452 -5.24 -2.98 13.95
C TYR A 452 -5.32 -1.53 14.43
N VAL A 453 -6.53 -0.98 14.47
CA VAL A 453 -6.75 0.45 14.74
C VAL A 453 -7.90 0.59 15.72
N ALA A 454 -7.67 1.33 16.81
CA ALA A 454 -8.67 1.58 17.85
C ALA A 454 -9.29 0.31 18.46
N GLY A 455 -8.53 -0.80 18.51
CA GLY A 455 -9.00 -2.09 19.02
C GLY A 455 -9.70 -2.98 17.98
N ILE A 456 -9.82 -2.53 16.73
CA ILE A 456 -10.52 -3.23 15.64
C ILE A 456 -9.50 -3.82 14.66
N HIS A 457 -9.64 -5.10 14.33
CA HIS A 457 -8.88 -5.77 13.27
C HIS A 457 -9.67 -5.77 11.96
N PHE A 458 -9.08 -5.31 10.87
CA PHE A 458 -9.67 -5.35 9.53
C PHE A 458 -8.61 -5.46 8.43
N GLN A 459 -9.02 -5.87 7.23
CA GLN A 459 -8.15 -5.97 6.07
C GLN A 459 -8.60 -5.05 4.94
N TRP A 460 -7.68 -4.25 4.38
CA TRP A 460 -7.89 -3.48 3.15
C TRP A 460 -6.75 -3.71 2.16
N PRO A 461 -7.04 -4.11 0.90
CA PRO A 461 -6.03 -4.31 -0.13
C PRO A 461 -5.76 -3.04 -0.96
N ASP A 462 -5.86 -1.85 -0.36
CA ASP A 462 -5.77 -0.58 -1.09
C ASP A 462 -4.37 -0.37 -1.71
N GLY A 463 -4.34 -0.28 -3.05
CA GLY A 463 -3.16 -0.02 -3.87
C GLY A 463 -2.61 1.41 -3.72
N ILE A 464 -1.95 1.94 -4.76
CA ILE A 464 -1.34 3.28 -4.72
C ILE A 464 -2.36 4.29 -4.22
N PHE A 465 -2.09 4.94 -3.08
CA PHE A 465 -3.08 5.74 -2.36
C PHE A 465 -2.82 7.24 -2.45
N SER A 466 -1.56 7.62 -2.47
CA SER A 466 -1.15 9.02 -2.46
C SER A 466 0.14 9.22 -3.24
N ILE A 467 0.31 10.44 -3.74
CA ILE A 467 1.47 10.90 -4.49
C ILE A 467 1.87 12.27 -3.92
N ALA A 468 3.12 12.41 -3.50
CA ALA A 468 3.71 13.68 -3.08
C ALA A 468 4.77 14.13 -4.09
N LEU A 469 4.72 15.39 -4.49
CA LEU A 469 5.63 15.95 -5.50
C LEU A 469 6.72 16.80 -4.84
N SER A 470 7.98 16.50 -5.13
CA SER A 470 9.12 17.32 -4.69
C SER A 470 9.10 18.71 -5.30
N GLY A 471 10.05 19.55 -4.87
CA GLY A 471 10.46 20.73 -5.66
C GLY A 471 10.93 20.37 -7.06
N GLN A 472 10.91 21.34 -7.97
CA GLN A 472 11.41 21.15 -9.34
C GLN A 472 12.94 21.05 -9.36
N ASP A 473 13.46 20.14 -10.18
CA ASP A 473 14.87 20.05 -10.53
C ASP A 473 15.27 21.15 -11.54
N CYS A 474 16.56 21.21 -11.89
CA CYS A 474 17.07 22.20 -12.84
C CYS A 474 16.51 22.07 -14.27
N ARG A 475 15.79 20.98 -14.57
CA ARG A 475 15.14 20.70 -15.86
C ARG A 475 13.62 20.96 -15.81
N GLY A 476 13.06 21.35 -14.65
CA GLY A 476 11.63 21.61 -14.47
C GLY A 476 10.78 20.36 -14.24
N TYR A 477 11.41 19.23 -13.90
CA TYR A 477 10.75 17.99 -13.49
C TYR A 477 10.79 17.83 -11.97
N ARG A 478 9.96 16.95 -11.43
CA ARG A 478 9.86 16.68 -9.99
C ARG A 478 10.08 15.20 -9.75
N THR A 479 10.46 14.85 -8.53
CA THR A 479 10.32 13.49 -8.02
C THR A 479 8.90 13.33 -7.49
N ALA A 480 8.15 12.38 -8.04
CA ALA A 480 6.89 11.92 -7.50
C ALA A 480 7.15 10.75 -6.55
N TYR A 481 6.97 10.99 -5.25
CA TYR A 481 6.97 9.96 -4.21
C TYR A 481 5.58 9.36 -4.10
N PHE A 482 5.48 8.05 -4.00
CA PHE A 482 4.19 7.38 -3.93
C PHE A 482 4.27 6.06 -3.17
N HIS A 483 3.14 5.63 -2.61
CA HIS A 483 3.04 4.37 -1.89
C HIS A 483 1.61 3.80 -1.96
N PRO A 484 1.46 2.47 -1.86
CA PRO A 484 0.19 1.85 -1.48
C PRO A 484 -0.21 2.21 -0.05
N MET A 485 -1.50 2.19 0.28
CA MET A 485 -1.92 2.42 1.68
C MET A 485 -1.41 1.31 2.60
N SER A 486 -1.61 0.08 2.12
CA SER A 486 -1.27 -1.17 2.78
C SER A 486 0.19 -1.55 2.54
N SER A 487 1.11 -0.62 2.82
CA SER A 487 2.55 -0.82 2.66
C SER A 487 3.35 0.06 3.64
N PHE A 488 4.55 -0.40 4.01
CA PHE A 488 5.56 0.40 4.71
C PHE A 488 6.56 1.06 3.77
N GLU A 489 6.51 0.71 2.48
CA GLU A 489 7.49 1.13 1.50
C GLU A 489 7.11 2.46 0.85
N GLU A 490 8.13 3.21 0.42
CA GLU A 490 7.98 4.39 -0.43
C GLU A 490 8.70 4.15 -1.75
N PHE A 491 8.09 4.63 -2.83
CA PHE A 491 8.62 4.55 -4.18
C PHE A 491 8.78 5.95 -4.75
N SER A 492 9.59 6.07 -5.79
CA SER A 492 9.74 7.33 -6.51
C SER A 492 9.86 7.13 -8.01
N VAL A 493 9.46 8.15 -8.75
CA VAL A 493 9.65 8.27 -10.19
C VAL A 493 9.84 9.75 -10.56
N SER A 494 10.60 10.02 -11.63
CA SER A 494 10.63 11.36 -12.23
C SER A 494 9.32 11.68 -12.97
N THR A 495 8.81 12.90 -12.82
CA THR A 495 7.68 13.38 -13.63
C THR A 495 8.02 13.50 -15.11
N GLU A 496 9.29 13.51 -15.50
CA GLU A 496 9.73 13.37 -16.90
C GLU A 496 9.16 12.10 -17.54
N VAL A 497 9.17 10.99 -16.79
CA VAL A 497 8.65 9.69 -17.22
C VAL A 497 7.12 9.71 -17.23
N LEU A 498 6.51 10.24 -16.16
CA LEU A 498 5.04 10.26 -16.04
C LEU A 498 4.38 11.16 -17.09
N ARG A 499 4.95 12.33 -17.38
CA ARG A 499 4.41 13.31 -18.34
C ARG A 499 4.49 12.80 -19.79
N ASN A 500 5.40 11.86 -20.10
CA ASN A 500 5.58 11.34 -21.45
C ASN A 500 4.95 9.95 -21.59
N GLU A 501 3.83 9.89 -22.30
CA GLU A 501 3.07 8.65 -22.52
C GLU A 501 3.91 7.50 -23.13
N SER A 502 4.83 7.81 -24.05
CA SER A 502 5.68 6.79 -24.66
C SER A 502 6.69 6.24 -23.65
N LEU A 503 7.21 7.08 -22.76
CA LEU A 503 8.10 6.64 -21.68
C LEU A 503 7.33 5.86 -20.60
N SER A 504 6.11 6.27 -20.28
CA SER A 504 5.28 5.62 -19.27
C SER A 504 4.74 4.26 -19.76
N MET A 505 4.41 4.11 -21.04
CA MET A 505 3.84 2.84 -21.55
C MET A 505 4.88 1.85 -22.08
N ARG A 506 6.18 2.16 -22.03
CA ARG A 506 7.19 1.24 -22.57
C ARG A 506 7.30 -0.05 -21.74
N PRO A 507 7.56 -1.21 -22.37
CA PRO A 507 7.60 -2.51 -21.67
C PRO A 507 8.68 -2.61 -20.59
N HIS A 508 9.79 -1.87 -20.73
CA HIS A 508 10.91 -1.90 -19.80
C HIS A 508 11.18 -0.52 -19.22
N GLN A 509 10.83 -0.34 -17.95
CA GLN A 509 11.00 0.91 -17.22
C GLN A 509 12.43 1.10 -16.68
N GLY A 510 13.26 0.06 -16.67
CA GLY A 510 14.64 0.14 -16.17
C GLY A 510 14.67 0.63 -14.72
N ASP A 511 15.48 1.65 -14.44
CA ASP A 511 15.64 2.26 -13.12
C ASP A 511 14.76 3.52 -12.93
N ASP A 512 13.73 3.73 -13.77
CA ASP A 512 12.85 4.91 -13.67
C ASP A 512 12.05 4.94 -12.36
N PHE A 513 11.61 3.76 -11.92
CA PHE A 513 10.84 3.55 -10.70
C PHE A 513 11.73 2.93 -9.65
N LYS A 514 11.85 3.60 -8.51
CA LYS A 514 12.81 3.22 -7.48
C LYS A 514 12.09 3.02 -6.16
N ARG A 515 12.27 1.84 -5.57
CA ARG A 515 12.02 1.66 -4.14
C ARG A 515 13.02 2.51 -3.37
N ILE A 516 12.52 3.48 -2.61
CA ILE A 516 13.35 4.42 -1.85
C ILE A 516 13.73 3.84 -0.48
N GLY A 517 12.85 3.04 0.11
CA GLY A 517 13.06 2.41 1.40
C GLY A 517 11.74 2.11 2.11
N GLU A 518 11.82 1.94 3.43
CA GLU A 518 10.66 1.68 4.28
C GLU A 518 10.59 2.61 5.49
N ARG A 519 9.36 2.89 5.93
CA ARG A 519 9.02 3.75 7.07
C ARG A 519 9.02 2.98 8.43
N GLY A 520 9.08 1.64 8.38
CA GLY A 520 9.16 0.73 9.53
C GLY A 520 7.81 0.20 10.02
N ASP A 521 7.84 -0.70 10.99
CA ASP A 521 6.65 -1.48 11.41
C ASP A 521 5.43 -0.60 11.78
N GLY A 522 4.25 -1.03 11.33
CA GLY A 522 2.97 -0.37 11.60
C GLY A 522 2.76 0.96 10.87
N SER A 523 3.66 1.37 9.98
CA SER A 523 3.58 2.65 9.27
C SER A 523 2.68 2.64 8.03
N GLN A 524 1.60 1.83 7.99
CA GLN A 524 0.63 1.92 6.89
C GLN A 524 0.13 3.36 6.83
N SER A 525 0.22 3.98 5.67
CA SER A 525 0.02 5.42 5.51
C SER A 525 -1.08 5.69 4.49
N GLY A 526 -1.95 6.65 4.80
CA GLY A 526 -2.93 7.18 3.86
C GLY A 526 -2.33 8.28 2.99
N SER A 527 -2.67 9.53 3.28
CA SER A 527 -2.19 10.67 2.51
C SER A 527 -0.79 11.10 2.96
N HIS A 528 0.03 11.53 2.00
CA HIS A 528 1.28 12.23 2.28
C HIS A 528 1.44 13.50 1.46
N TYR A 529 2.33 14.38 1.93
CA TYR A 529 2.60 15.66 1.28
C TYR A 529 4.05 16.09 1.49
N TYR A 530 4.68 16.60 0.43
CA TYR A 530 6.05 17.13 0.45
C TYR A 530 6.01 18.64 0.69
N ASP A 531 6.63 19.09 1.78
CA ASP A 531 6.80 20.51 2.06
C ASP A 531 8.06 21.04 1.37
N ASN A 532 7.86 21.85 0.32
CA ASN A 532 8.95 22.44 -0.45
C ASN A 532 9.84 23.38 0.38
N SER A 533 9.34 23.92 1.49
CA SER A 533 10.10 24.86 2.32
C SER A 533 11.09 24.19 3.26
N THR A 534 10.86 22.91 3.60
CA THR A 534 11.70 22.13 4.53
C THR A 534 12.36 20.92 3.88
N GLY A 535 11.86 20.46 2.73
CA GLY A 535 12.27 19.20 2.11
C GLY A 535 11.79 17.97 2.87
N VAL A 536 10.75 18.13 3.70
CA VAL A 536 10.18 17.04 4.52
C VAL A 536 8.90 16.52 3.89
N ILE A 537 8.72 15.21 3.88
CA ILE A 537 7.44 14.56 3.60
C ILE A 537 6.75 14.25 4.92
N PHE A 538 5.48 14.61 5.04
CA PHE A 538 4.61 14.22 6.14
C PHE A 538 3.70 13.06 5.73
N PHE A 539 3.48 12.11 6.63
CA PHE A 539 2.71 10.89 6.38
C PHE A 539 1.55 10.76 7.37
N ALA A 540 0.36 10.47 6.87
CA ALA A 540 -0.80 10.11 7.69
C ALA A 540 -0.73 8.62 8.06
N GLU A 541 0.01 8.27 9.12
CA GLU A 541 0.27 6.89 9.54
C GLU A 541 -0.92 6.30 10.31
N VAL A 542 -1.81 5.63 9.57
CA VAL A 542 -3.02 5.01 10.11
C VAL A 542 -2.68 3.90 11.11
N GLY A 543 -1.72 3.03 10.77
CA GLY A 543 -1.32 1.92 11.65
C GLY A 543 -0.62 2.35 12.94
N ARG A 544 -0.12 3.59 13.02
CA ARG A 544 0.49 4.16 14.23
C ARG A 544 -0.39 5.19 14.95
N ASN A 545 -1.60 5.47 14.46
CA ASN A 545 -2.45 6.53 15.00
C ASN A 545 -1.73 7.89 15.11
N GLY A 546 -1.05 8.31 14.03
CA GLY A 546 -0.21 9.50 14.10
C GLY A 546 0.17 10.10 12.75
N ILE A 547 0.99 11.15 12.84
CA ILE A 547 1.62 11.82 11.71
C ILE A 547 3.11 11.59 11.78
N GLY A 548 3.65 10.90 10.78
CA GLY A 548 5.08 10.70 10.60
C GLY A 548 5.69 11.82 9.76
N CYS A 549 7.02 11.95 9.81
CA CYS A 549 7.78 12.81 8.93
C CYS A 549 9.06 12.13 8.45
N TRP A 550 9.56 12.55 7.29
CA TRP A 550 10.86 12.14 6.77
C TRP A 550 11.51 13.29 6.01
N ASN A 551 12.77 13.56 6.31
CA ASN A 551 13.56 14.53 5.55
C ASN A 551 14.20 13.87 4.33
N THR A 552 13.84 14.31 3.12
CA THR A 552 14.24 13.63 1.87
C THR A 552 15.73 13.66 1.58
N VAL A 553 16.52 14.45 2.31
CA VAL A 553 17.99 14.42 2.19
C VAL A 553 18.62 13.20 2.89
N LYS A 554 17.88 12.52 3.77
CA LYS A 554 18.31 11.33 4.50
C LYS A 554 17.78 10.08 3.79
N PRO A 555 18.52 8.95 3.75
CA PRO A 555 17.98 7.68 3.25
C PRO A 555 16.68 7.31 3.97
N LEU A 556 15.69 6.79 3.26
CA LEU A 556 14.44 6.35 3.88
C LEU A 556 14.65 4.99 4.56
N MET A 557 14.65 5.03 5.89
CA MET A 557 14.80 3.86 6.75
C MET A 557 14.21 4.19 8.12
N PRO A 558 13.78 3.21 8.93
CA PRO A 558 13.04 3.46 10.17
C PRO A 558 13.69 4.45 11.13
N MET A 559 15.02 4.43 11.26
CA MET A 559 15.77 5.36 12.12
C MET A 559 15.79 6.83 11.67
N ASN A 560 15.41 7.11 10.41
CA ASN A 560 15.30 8.46 9.85
C ASN A 560 13.85 8.95 9.77
N MET A 561 12.89 8.17 10.26
CA MET A 561 11.49 8.57 10.39
C MET A 561 11.28 9.27 11.73
N GLY A 562 10.66 10.44 11.71
CA GLY A 562 10.22 11.14 12.91
C GLY A 562 8.72 11.03 13.13
N THR A 563 8.29 11.23 14.37
CA THR A 563 6.87 11.33 14.74
C THR A 563 6.56 12.78 15.09
N VAL A 564 5.62 13.39 14.37
CA VAL A 564 5.14 14.75 14.62
C VAL A 564 4.10 14.74 15.74
N MET A 565 3.13 13.83 15.66
CA MET A 565 2.10 13.64 16.67
C MET A 565 1.59 12.20 16.64
N GLN A 566 1.26 11.65 17.80
CA GLN A 566 0.66 10.33 17.94
C GLN A 566 -0.36 10.35 19.08
N ASP A 567 -1.55 9.83 18.85
CA ASP A 567 -2.59 9.73 19.88
C ASP A 567 -3.63 8.65 19.52
N GLU A 568 -3.69 7.60 20.34
CA GLU A 568 -4.56 6.43 20.11
C GLU A 568 -6.06 6.76 20.11
N LYS A 569 -6.48 7.90 20.66
CA LYS A 569 -7.90 8.31 20.75
C LYS A 569 -8.25 9.37 19.72
N ARG A 570 -7.36 10.33 19.48
CA ARG A 570 -7.62 11.52 18.66
C ARG A 570 -7.14 11.37 17.21
N PHE A 571 -6.21 10.45 16.96
CA PHE A 571 -5.65 10.12 15.65
C PHE A 571 -5.99 8.69 15.23
N ILE A 572 -7.20 8.22 15.57
CA ILE A 572 -7.70 6.89 15.17
C ILE A 572 -7.54 6.67 13.67
N TYR A 573 -7.97 7.63 12.85
CA TYR A 573 -7.77 7.59 11.41
C TYR A 573 -7.36 8.97 10.89
N PRO A 574 -6.06 9.25 10.70
CA PRO A 574 -5.59 10.44 10.01
C PRO A 574 -5.94 10.33 8.52
N ALA A 575 -6.99 11.01 8.09
CA ALA A 575 -7.63 10.74 6.79
C ALA A 575 -6.94 11.47 5.62
N ASP A 576 -6.49 12.70 5.84
CA ASP A 576 -5.78 13.53 4.87
C ASP A 576 -4.89 14.55 5.57
N LEU A 577 -3.86 14.98 4.85
CA LEU A 577 -2.98 16.07 5.25
C LEU A 577 -2.53 16.88 4.03
N ASN A 578 -2.27 18.17 4.24
CA ASN A 578 -1.77 19.10 3.23
C ASN A 578 -0.92 20.20 3.86
N VAL A 579 -0.02 20.78 3.07
CA VAL A 579 0.71 22.00 3.45
C VAL A 579 0.18 23.16 2.63
N ASP A 580 -0.23 24.24 3.29
CA ASP A 580 -0.72 25.44 2.61
C ASP A 580 0.43 26.34 2.10
N THR A 581 0.09 27.36 1.32
CA THR A 581 1.06 28.32 0.76
C THR A 581 1.78 29.16 1.82
N SER A 582 1.30 29.15 3.07
CA SER A 582 1.94 29.83 4.21
C SER A 582 2.88 28.89 4.99
N GLY A 583 3.02 27.63 4.57
CA GLY A 583 3.86 26.64 5.22
C GLY A 583 3.22 26.03 6.49
N ASN A 584 1.90 26.02 6.59
CA ASN A 584 1.21 25.32 7.67
C ASN A 584 0.75 23.93 7.21
N LEU A 585 1.07 22.92 8.02
CA LEU A 585 0.49 21.59 7.93
C LEU A 585 -0.95 21.65 8.42
N TRP A 586 -1.86 21.07 7.66
CA TRP A 586 -3.28 20.88 7.98
C TRP A 586 -3.59 19.39 7.93
N VAL A 587 -4.21 18.87 8.99
CA VAL A 587 -4.54 17.45 9.12
C VAL A 587 -5.99 17.31 9.50
N ILE A 588 -6.69 16.33 8.92
CA ILE A 588 -8.02 15.93 9.37
C ILE A 588 -7.97 14.49 9.90
N THR A 589 -8.45 14.30 11.12
CA THR A 589 -8.59 12.97 11.73
C THR A 589 -10.06 12.64 11.93
N ASN A 590 -10.41 11.37 11.77
CA ASN A 590 -11.75 10.87 12.04
C ASN A 590 -11.72 9.51 12.75
N THR A 591 -12.90 8.98 13.06
CA THR A 591 -13.11 7.65 13.67
C THR A 591 -13.75 6.66 12.68
N MET A 592 -13.44 6.80 11.38
CA MET A 592 -14.08 6.01 10.31
C MET A 592 -14.05 4.49 10.52
N PRO A 593 -12.97 3.85 11.05
CA PRO A 593 -13.01 2.42 11.37
C PRO A 593 -14.17 2.04 12.33
N ARG A 594 -14.46 2.87 13.34
CA ARG A 594 -15.60 2.64 14.25
C ARG A 594 -16.94 2.84 13.54
N TRP A 595 -17.04 3.84 12.66
CA TRP A 595 -18.25 4.07 11.87
C TRP A 595 -18.55 2.90 10.91
N PHE A 596 -17.51 2.27 10.36
CA PHE A 596 -17.64 1.19 9.38
C PHE A 596 -17.87 -0.19 10.03
N TYR A 597 -17.19 -0.48 11.15
CA TYR A 597 -17.16 -1.81 11.76
C TYR A 597 -17.87 -1.88 13.13
N GLU A 598 -18.20 -0.75 13.74
CA GLU A 598 -18.89 -0.64 15.03
C GLU A 598 -20.06 0.37 14.94
N THR A 599 -20.36 1.07 16.03
CA THR A 599 -21.31 2.18 16.08
C THR A 599 -20.58 3.44 16.53
N LEU A 600 -20.78 4.55 15.82
CA LEU A 600 -20.20 5.85 16.16
C LEU A 600 -20.93 6.43 17.39
N ASP A 601 -20.21 6.73 18.47
CA ASP A 601 -20.80 7.44 19.61
C ASP A 601 -20.96 8.94 19.27
N THR A 602 -22.21 9.36 19.12
CA THR A 602 -22.56 10.75 18.78
C THR A 602 -22.40 11.72 19.95
N ASN A 603 -22.06 11.24 21.14
CA ASN A 603 -21.74 12.05 22.31
C ASN A 603 -20.25 12.35 22.45
N GLU A 604 -19.39 11.69 21.67
CA GLU A 604 -17.95 11.93 21.63
C GLU A 604 -17.54 12.74 20.41
N TYR A 605 -16.37 13.40 20.48
CA TYR A 605 -15.81 14.09 19.33
C TYR A 605 -15.15 13.08 18.39
N ASN A 606 -15.73 12.93 17.20
CA ASN A 606 -15.37 11.94 16.19
C ASN A 606 -14.46 12.49 15.10
N PHE A 607 -14.56 13.79 14.82
CA PHE A 607 -13.86 14.42 13.70
C PHE A 607 -13.07 15.62 14.19
N ARG A 608 -11.84 15.82 13.72
CA ARG A 608 -10.97 16.92 14.17
C ARG A 608 -10.14 17.46 13.02
N VAL A 609 -9.89 18.77 13.04
CA VAL A 609 -8.92 19.43 12.16
C VAL A 609 -7.80 19.99 13.02
N TRP A 610 -6.57 19.80 12.57
CA TRP A 610 -5.36 20.20 13.26
C TRP A 610 -4.49 21.07 12.36
N SER A 611 -3.69 21.95 12.97
CA SER A 611 -2.69 22.70 12.22
C SER A 611 -1.46 23.10 13.05
N ALA A 612 -0.31 23.17 12.38
CA ALA A 612 0.91 23.81 12.88
C ALA A 612 1.79 24.28 11.70
N PRO A 613 2.63 25.30 11.87
CA PRO A 613 3.70 25.59 10.94
C PRO A 613 4.61 24.36 10.76
N THR A 614 4.96 23.99 9.53
CA THR A 614 5.73 22.76 9.26
C THR A 614 7.07 22.72 9.97
N LYS A 615 7.76 23.87 10.04
CA LYS A 615 9.03 24.05 10.78
C LYS A 615 8.88 23.83 12.29
N GLU A 616 7.72 24.18 12.86
CA GLU A 616 7.45 23.91 14.27
C GLU A 616 7.11 22.43 14.46
N ALA A 617 6.28 21.86 13.58
CA ALA A 617 5.87 20.46 13.63
C ALA A 617 7.05 19.47 13.61
N ILE A 618 8.12 19.78 12.87
CA ILE A 618 9.32 18.92 12.81
C ILE A 618 10.37 19.24 13.88
N ARG A 619 10.22 20.32 14.65
CA ARG A 619 11.23 20.77 15.61
C ARG A 619 11.49 19.69 16.66
N GLY A 620 12.77 19.40 16.91
CA GLY A 620 13.20 18.38 17.87
C GLY A 620 12.97 16.94 17.40
N THR A 621 12.53 16.73 16.16
CA THR A 621 12.43 15.40 15.54
C THR A 621 13.66 15.13 14.67
N VAL A 622 13.86 13.87 14.27
CA VAL A 622 14.92 13.49 13.30
C VAL A 622 14.68 14.08 11.91
N CYS A 623 13.52 14.69 11.65
CA CYS A 623 13.20 15.35 10.38
C CYS A 623 13.73 16.78 10.30
N GLU A 624 14.03 17.41 11.45
CA GLU A 624 14.70 18.71 11.49
C GLU A 624 16.11 18.58 10.87
N LEU A 625 16.49 19.59 10.09
CA LEU A 625 17.81 19.66 9.44
C LEU A 625 18.92 19.94 10.45
#